data_AF-A0A956WU14-F1
#
_entry.id   AF-A0A956WU14-F1
#
_cell.length_a   1.000
_cell.length_b   1.000
_cell.length_c   1.000
_cell.angle_alpha   90.00
_cell.angle_beta   90.00
_cell.angle_gamma   90.00
#
_symmetry.space_group_name_H-M   'P 1'
#
loop_
_entity.id
_entity.type
_entity.pdbx_description
1 polymer ?
#
loop_
_entity_poly.entity_id
_entity_poly.type
_entity_poly.pdbx_seq_one_letter_code
_entity_poly.pdbx_strand_id
1 'polypeptide(L)'
;MTNTTSASASGPTMNRRQAWWLAIRPKTLPAAVGPVLVGIGLAVGDGVFSLLPALAALTGALLLQIASNLANDYYDFVKGYDQA
;
A
#
# COMPACT_ATOMS: atom_id res chain seq x y z
N MET A 1 48.99 -9.80 17.81
CA MET A 1 47.72 -10.42 18.24
C MET A 1 46.60 -9.53 17.73
N THR A 2 46.07 -9.79 16.54
CA THR A 2 44.96 -9.01 15.94
C THR A 2 43.66 -9.77 16.15
N ASN A 3 42.81 -9.28 17.05
CA ASN A 3 41.47 -9.85 17.26
C ASN A 3 40.55 -9.42 16.11
N THR A 4 40.12 -10.37 15.28
CA THR A 4 39.00 -10.20 14.34
C THR A 4 37.70 -10.57 15.05
N THR A 5 36.98 -9.58 15.56
CA THR A 5 35.62 -9.75 16.06
C THR A 5 34.65 -9.76 14.88
N SER A 6 34.23 -10.96 14.45
CA SER A 6 33.17 -11.13 13.46
C SER A 6 31.82 -10.78 14.10
N ALA A 7 31.38 -9.52 13.97
CA ALA A 7 30.02 -9.14 14.36
C ALA A 7 29.01 -9.76 13.39
N SER A 8 28.34 -10.82 13.82
CA SER A 8 27.17 -11.38 13.12
C SER A 8 26.03 -10.37 13.21
N ALA A 9 25.77 -9.64 12.14
CA ALA A 9 24.63 -8.74 12.02
C ALA A 9 23.33 -9.57 11.99
N SER A 10 22.67 -9.72 13.13
CA SER A 10 21.29 -10.18 13.20
C SER A 10 20.36 -9.04 12.78
N GLY A 11 20.07 -8.95 11.48
CA GLY A 11 19.04 -8.05 10.96
C GLY A 11 17.69 -8.29 11.64
N PRO A 12 16.84 -7.25 11.80
CA PRO A 12 15.58 -7.38 12.51
C PRO A 12 14.69 -8.45 11.85
N THR A 13 14.29 -9.45 12.62
CA THR A 13 13.36 -10.51 12.18
C THR A 13 11.95 -9.93 12.11
N MET A 14 11.58 -9.39 10.95
CA MET A 14 10.21 -8.92 10.74
C MET A 14 9.23 -10.08 10.73
N ASN A 15 8.19 -9.98 11.56
CA ASN A 15 7.11 -10.96 11.58
C ASN A 15 6.28 -10.83 10.29
N ARG A 16 5.82 -11.95 9.71
CA ARG A 16 5.02 -11.99 8.48
C ARG A 16 3.81 -11.04 8.53
N ARG A 17 3.16 -10.90 9.69
CA ARG A 17 2.04 -9.95 9.86
C ARG A 17 2.48 -8.49 9.73
N GLN A 18 3.66 -8.13 10.22
CA GLN A 18 4.22 -6.78 10.07
C GLN A 18 4.59 -6.50 8.61
N ALA A 19 5.09 -7.51 7.88
CA ALA A 19 5.35 -7.40 6.45
C ALA A 19 4.06 -7.12 5.67
N TRP A 20 2.97 -7.84 5.95
CA TRP A 20 1.65 -7.55 5.35
C TRP A 20 1.14 -6.16 5.73
N TRP A 21 1.28 -5.77 7.00
CA TRP A 21 0.86 -4.46 7.46
C TRP A 21 1.61 -3.33 6.73
N LEU A 22 2.92 -3.48 6.57
CA LEU A 22 3.76 -2.53 5.85
C LEU A 22 3.40 -2.49 4.36
N ALA A 23 3.17 -3.65 3.73
CA ALA A 23 2.81 -3.75 2.31
C ALA A 23 1.46 -3.07 1.99
N ILE A 24 0.50 -3.11 2.91
CA ILE A 24 -0.82 -2.47 2.71
C ILE A 24 -0.72 -0.93 2.75
N ARG A 25 0.38 -0.38 3.29
CA ARG A 25 0.65 1.07 3.46
C ARG A 25 -0.61 1.88 3.79
N PRO A 26 -1.29 1.62 4.93
CA PRO A 26 -2.63 2.17 5.19
C PRO A 26 -2.69 3.70 5.31
N LYS A 27 -1.54 4.37 5.45
CA LYS A 27 -1.46 5.84 5.33
C LYS A 27 -1.77 6.35 3.92
N THR A 28 -1.66 5.52 2.87
CA THR A 28 -2.01 5.90 1.48
C THR A 28 -3.44 5.52 1.12
N LEU A 29 -4.13 4.71 1.92
CA LEU A 29 -5.52 4.31 1.64
C LEU A 29 -6.52 5.47 1.61
N PRO A 30 -6.40 6.54 2.44
CA PRO A 30 -7.26 7.71 2.31
C PRO A 30 -7.19 8.39 0.94
N ALA A 31 -6.06 8.29 0.22
CA ALA A 31 -5.91 8.87 -1.11
C ALA A 31 -6.83 8.20 -2.14
N ALA A 32 -7.06 6.89 -2.00
CA ALA A 32 -7.97 6.14 -2.87
C ALA A 32 -9.46 6.46 -2.61
N VAL A 33 -9.78 6.94 -1.41
CA VAL A 33 -11.15 7.28 -1.01
C VAL A 33 -11.61 8.60 -1.63
N GLY A 34 -10.69 9.57 -1.82
CA GLY A 34 -11.00 10.89 -2.38
C GLY A 34 -11.78 10.85 -3.70
N PRO A 35 -11.28 10.17 -4.75
CA PRO A 35 -11.98 10.03 -6.02
C PRO A 35 -13.35 9.38 -5.91
N VAL A 36 -13.50 8.39 -5.01
CA VAL A 36 -14.78 7.69 -4.79
C VAL A 36 -15.80 8.60 -4.14
N LEU A 37 -15.39 9.42 -3.17
CA LEU A 37 -16.27 10.41 -2.53
C LEU A 37 -16.76 11.47 -3.52
N VAL A 38 -15.89 11.92 -4.43
CA VAL A 38 -16.28 12.84 -5.52
C VAL A 38 -17.34 12.19 -6.41
N GLY A 39 -17.15 10.94 -6.83
CA GLY A 39 -18.12 10.20 -7.62
C GLY A 39 -19.46 10.00 -6.90
N ILE A 40 -19.43 9.72 -5.60
CA ILE A 40 -20.65 9.63 -4.77
C ILE A 40 -21.37 10.98 -4.72
N GLY A 41 -20.64 12.08 -4.52
CA GLY A 41 -21.21 13.43 -4.49
C GLY A 41 -21.92 13.80 -5.79
N LEU A 42 -21.33 13.45 -6.94
CA LEU A 42 -21.96 13.63 -8.25
C LEU A 42 -23.23 12.78 -8.39
N ALA A 43 -23.16 11.48 -8.05
CA ALA A 43 -24.31 10.59 -8.15
C ALA A 43 -25.49 11.02 -7.24
N VAL A 44 -25.19 11.57 -6.07
CA VAL A 44 -26.20 12.16 -5.17
C VAL A 44 -26.78 13.43 -5.78
N GLY A 45 -25.93 14.32 -6.33
CA GLY A 45 -26.38 15.56 -6.99
C GLY A 45 -27.29 15.32 -8.19
N ASP A 46 -27.02 14.26 -8.96
CA ASP A 46 -27.81 13.86 -10.12
C ASP A 46 -29.02 12.97 -9.76
N GLY A 47 -29.21 12.63 -8.48
CA GLY A 47 -30.32 11.80 -8.01
C GLY A 47 -30.26 10.32 -8.44
N VAL A 48 -29.09 9.86 -8.91
CA VAL A 48 -28.85 8.49 -9.41
C VAL A 48 -28.00 7.65 -8.46
N PHE A 49 -27.87 8.07 -7.21
CA PHE A 49 -27.07 7.37 -6.21
C PHE A 49 -27.56 5.93 -6.00
N SER A 50 -26.61 4.99 -6.05
CA SER A 50 -26.84 3.60 -5.70
C SER A 50 -25.69 3.08 -4.84
N LEU A 51 -26.04 2.41 -3.76
CA LEU A 51 -25.07 1.92 -2.77
C LEU A 51 -24.15 0.85 -3.36
N LEU A 52 -24.68 -0.03 -4.21
CA LEU A 52 -23.91 -1.17 -4.72
C LEU A 52 -22.76 -0.71 -5.66
N PRO A 53 -22.97 0.20 -6.64
CA PRO A 53 -21.88 0.81 -7.40
C PRO A 53 -20.89 1.58 -6.52
N ALA A 54 -21.34 2.30 -5.49
CA ALA A 54 -20.46 3.03 -4.59
C ALA A 54 -19.50 2.09 -3.83
N LEU A 55 -20.02 0.96 -3.33
CA LEU A 55 -19.20 -0.07 -2.67
C LEU A 55 -18.24 -0.77 -3.64
N ALA A 56 -18.70 -1.06 -4.86
CA ALA A 56 -17.86 -1.64 -5.90
C ALA A 56 -16.70 -0.68 -6.28
N ALA A 57 -17.00 0.61 -6.44
CA ALA A 57 -16.01 1.64 -6.73
C ALA A 57 -15.01 1.81 -5.58
N LEU A 58 -15.48 1.81 -4.32
CA LEU A 58 -14.60 1.87 -3.15
C LEU A 58 -13.66 0.66 -3.09
N THR A 59 -14.21 -0.54 -3.31
CA THR A 59 -13.42 -1.79 -3.33
C THR A 59 -12.37 -1.74 -4.44
N GLY A 60 -12.77 -1.33 -5.65
CA GLY A 60 -11.85 -1.18 -6.79
C GLY A 60 -10.74 -0.17 -6.52
N ALA A 61 -11.07 1.00 -5.96
CA ALA A 61 -10.10 2.04 -5.63
C ALA A 61 -9.08 1.56 -4.59
N LEU A 62 -9.52 0.85 -3.54
CA LEU A 62 -8.63 0.28 -2.54
C LEU A 62 -7.71 -0.79 -3.13
N LEU A 63 -8.23 -1.68 -3.98
CA LEU A 63 -7.43 -2.70 -4.65
C LEU A 63 -6.37 -2.08 -5.58
N LEU A 64 -6.74 -1.06 -6.35
CA LEU A 64 -5.80 -0.33 -7.21
C LEU A 64 -4.70 0.37 -6.40
N GLN A 65 -5.04 0.96 -5.26
CA GLN A 65 -4.06 1.58 -4.37
C GLN A 65 -3.07 0.55 -3.81
N ILE A 66 -3.56 -0.61 -3.39
CA ILE A 66 -2.72 -1.72 -2.92
C ILE A 66 -1.83 -2.23 -4.05
N ALA A 67 -2.38 -2.42 -5.26
CA ALA A 67 -1.63 -2.87 -6.42
C ALA A 67 -0.52 -1.88 -6.80
N SER A 68 -0.78 -0.57 -6.76
CA SER A 68 0.24 0.45 -7.00
C SER A 68 1.35 0.42 -5.96
N ASN A 69 1.00 0.22 -4.69
CA ASN A 69 1.99 0.12 -3.61
C ASN A 69 2.87 -1.12 -3.78
N LEU A 70 2.27 -2.26 -4.11
CA LEU A 70 3.00 -3.51 -4.36
C LEU A 70 3.89 -3.41 -5.61
N ALA A 71 3.39 -2.77 -6.67
CA ALA A 71 4.18 -2.55 -7.88
C ALA A 71 5.43 -1.72 -7.57
N ASN A 72 5.30 -0.63 -6.80
CA ASN A 72 6.44 0.17 -6.38
C ASN A 72 7.47 -0.64 -5.59
N ASP A 73 7.03 -1.41 -4.59
CA ASP A 73 7.92 -2.28 -3.80
C ASP A 73 8.63 -3.33 -4.67
N TYR A 74 7.93 -3.91 -5.66
CA TYR A 74 8.52 -4.85 -6.62
C TYR A 74 9.55 -4.19 -7.54
N TYR A 75 9.24 -3.00 -8.07
CA TYR A 75 10.19 -2.26 -8.90
C TYR A 75 11.41 -1.82 -8.10
N ASP A 76 11.27 -1.44 -6.84
CA ASP A 76 12.37 -1.11 -5.94
C ASP A 76 13.26 -2.35 -5.66
N PHE A 77 12.64 -3.53 -5.51
CA PHE A 77 13.36 -4.81 -5.39
C PHE A 77 14.11 -5.18 -6.68
N VAL A 78 13.46 -5.07 -7.85
CA VAL A 78 14.06 -5.44 -9.14
C VAL A 78 15.14 -4.45 -9.58
N LYS A 79 14.97 -3.16 -9.30
CA LYS A 79 15.95 -2.12 -9.66
C LYS A 79 17.13 -2.04 -8.69
N GLY A 80 17.07 -2.70 -7.55
CA GLY A 80 18.16 -2.75 -6.59
C GLY A 80 18.48 -1.37 -6.03
N TYR A 81 17.63 -0.83 -5.16
CA TYR A 81 18.12 0.14 -4.18
C TYR A 81 18.90 -0.60 -3.09
N ASP A 82 20.12 -1.02 -3.46
CA ASP A 82 21.20 -1.17 -2.49
C ASP A 82 21.40 0.21 -1.86
N GLN A 83 21.14 0.33 -0.57
CA GLN A 83 21.62 1.46 0.21
C GLN A 83 23.00 1.06 0.74
N ALA A 84 24.01 1.74 0.21
CA ALA A 84 25.37 1.81 0.75
C ALA A 84 25.41 2.39 2.18
#